data_AF-A0A510KHQ5-F1
#
_entry.id   AF-A0A510KHQ5-F1
#
_cell.length_a   1.000
_cell.length_b   1.000
_cell.length_c   1.000
_cell.angle_alpha   90.00
_cell.angle_beta   90.00
_cell.angle_gamma   90.00
#
_symmetry.space_group_name_H-M   'P 1'
#
loop_
_entity.id
_entity.type
_entity.pdbx_description
1 polymer ?
#
loop_
_entity_poly.entity_id
_entity_poly.type
_entity_poly.pdbx_seq_one_letter_code
_entity_poly.pdbx_strand_id
1 'polypeptide(L)'
;MTQIKVKPFLKWAGGKGQLIDKIEKFYPFDNKINKYAEPFIGGGAVLFDILNKFELEKIYISDVNLELLNCYKVIKEKVQELINELKVFEDEFLVKLKEDRKEYYYAKREQFNKLKLENDNEEVKRAALMIFLNRTCFNGLYRVNKKGLFNVPMGDYKNPKICDEENLINISEKLKNVDIIYGDYKKSYDFIDENTFVYFDPPYRPLNQTSLFTSYTEYTFEDKEQIELSEYFKLLNKKGAKLLLSNSDPKNENIEDSFFDDLYKEFDINRIEASRVINSDGGKRGKITEILVNNMEEVKEAMTGKRDFNDWFKNFRDSIAGYGYYTDFEKVFKNANDIKIELNILNSLIGSKNIKEDFENIIEEYPKTLKCIPILLAVRKKEMYVIDIDGEYIYSFKKRNYPTEQYSEFMEKTGLFKLLKNHIINNLFDYVTGVETGLDSNSRKNRTGDAMEDLVESFIQKAGFEKNKNYFKQMRISNIESKWKVDLSAISNMGKTEKKFDFVIKTNKQIYVIETNFYTSGGSKPVETARSYKTITNEVNAVEGVTFVWFTDGHGWKKSGKNNLEETFDVLENIYNINDLENGIITKIIK
;
A
#
# COMPACT_ATOMS: atom_id res chain seq x y z
N MET A 1 -24.68 6.26 3.02
CA MET A 1 -24.85 7.71 2.78
C MET A 1 -23.55 8.21 2.17
N THR A 2 -23.60 8.92 1.05
CA THR A 2 -22.42 9.52 0.40
C THR A 2 -21.76 10.51 1.36
N GLN A 3 -20.46 10.34 1.62
CA GLN A 3 -19.71 11.21 2.53
C GLN A 3 -19.67 12.64 1.95
N ILE A 4 -20.17 13.61 2.71
CA ILE A 4 -20.18 15.03 2.34
C ILE A 4 -18.73 15.52 2.28
N LYS A 5 -18.24 15.88 1.09
CA LYS A 5 -16.89 16.43 0.89
C LYS A 5 -16.92 17.94 0.79
N VAL A 6 -16.05 18.61 1.54
CA VAL A 6 -15.83 20.07 1.53
C VAL A 6 -14.46 20.43 0.95
N LYS A 7 -14.35 21.62 0.36
CA LYS A 7 -13.10 22.18 -0.20
C LYS A 7 -13.02 23.70 0.06
N PRO A 8 -11.82 24.32 0.01
CA PRO A 8 -11.67 25.76 0.14
C PRO A 8 -12.65 26.60 -0.70
N PHE A 9 -13.36 27.52 -0.03
CA PHE A 9 -14.32 28.43 -0.67
C PHE A 9 -13.68 29.70 -1.24
N LEU A 10 -12.43 29.99 -0.87
CA LEU A 10 -11.61 31.06 -1.45
C LEU A 10 -10.37 30.48 -2.14
N LYS A 11 -9.89 31.15 -3.19
CA LYS A 11 -8.50 31.03 -3.62
C LYS A 11 -7.64 31.83 -2.66
N TRP A 12 -6.59 31.22 -2.14
CA TRP A 12 -5.72 31.86 -1.15
C TRP A 12 -4.26 31.67 -1.54
N ALA A 13 -3.46 32.73 -1.40
CA ALA A 13 -2.02 32.63 -1.62
C ALA A 13 -1.43 31.64 -0.60
N GLY A 14 -0.53 30.76 -1.05
CA GLY A 14 0.05 29.71 -0.22
C GLY A 14 -0.85 28.50 0.04
N GLY A 15 -2.05 28.43 -0.56
CA GLY A 15 -3.00 27.34 -0.33
C GLY A 15 -2.40 25.94 -0.56
N LYS A 16 -2.46 25.11 0.49
CA LYS A 16 -1.79 23.80 0.56
C LYS A 16 -2.48 22.65 -0.18
N GLY A 17 -3.44 22.94 -1.04
CA GLY A 17 -4.21 21.93 -1.78
C GLY A 17 -3.35 20.94 -2.57
N GLN A 18 -2.21 21.39 -3.13
CA GLN A 18 -1.28 20.52 -3.87
C GLN A 18 -0.31 19.74 -2.97
N LEU A 19 -0.23 20.08 -1.69
CA LEU A 19 0.65 19.47 -0.71
C LEU A 19 -0.12 18.61 0.31
N ILE A 20 -1.45 18.50 0.18
CA ILE A 20 -2.28 17.69 1.08
C ILE A 20 -1.76 16.26 1.18
N ASP A 21 -1.48 15.58 0.07
CA ASP A 21 -0.97 14.20 0.05
C ASP A 21 0.35 14.02 0.84
N LYS A 22 1.08 15.11 1.07
CA LYS A 22 2.33 15.10 1.87
C LYS A 22 2.07 15.49 3.32
N ILE A 23 1.22 16.49 3.55
CA ILE A 23 0.84 16.98 4.87
C ILE A 23 0.01 15.94 5.62
N GLU A 24 -0.89 15.23 4.93
CA GLU A 24 -1.79 14.24 5.55
C GLU A 24 -1.05 13.08 6.22
N LYS A 25 0.19 12.82 5.80
CA LYS A 25 1.07 11.79 6.38
C LYS A 25 1.49 12.09 7.82
N PHE A 26 1.31 13.33 8.25
CA PHE A 26 1.67 13.82 9.58
C PHE A 26 0.44 13.96 10.49
N TYR A 27 -0.75 13.58 10.04
CA TYR A 27 -1.95 13.66 10.87
C TYR A 27 -1.89 12.61 11.99
N PRO A 28 -1.79 13.02 13.27
CA PRO A 28 -1.53 12.10 14.37
C PRO A 28 -2.84 11.66 15.06
N PHE A 29 -3.98 11.76 14.37
CA PHE A 29 -5.30 11.58 14.99
C PHE A 29 -5.53 10.12 15.41
N ASP A 30 -5.82 9.94 16.69
CA ASP A 30 -6.16 8.68 17.32
C ASP A 30 -7.08 8.94 18.53
N ASN A 31 -7.27 7.96 19.43
CA ASN A 31 -8.10 8.15 20.62
C ASN A 31 -7.53 9.17 21.62
N LYS A 32 -6.26 9.58 21.50
CA LYS A 32 -5.61 10.56 22.37
C LYS A 32 -5.55 11.92 21.70
N ILE A 33 -5.17 12.00 20.42
CA ILE A 33 -5.15 13.27 19.70
C ILE A 33 -6.49 13.49 19.01
N ASN A 34 -7.38 14.20 19.68
CA ASN A 34 -8.77 14.42 19.27
C ASN A 34 -9.14 15.90 19.07
N LYS A 35 -8.17 16.82 19.21
CA LYS A 35 -8.33 18.25 18.94
C LYS A 35 -7.43 18.71 17.79
N TYR A 36 -7.87 19.73 17.05
CA TYR A 36 -7.08 20.33 15.99
C TYR A 36 -7.02 21.86 16.13
N ALA A 37 -5.86 22.45 15.88
CA ALA A 37 -5.68 23.91 15.83
C ALA A 37 -4.93 24.34 14.56
N GLU A 38 -5.46 25.34 13.86
CA GLU A 38 -4.81 25.97 12.70
C GLU A 38 -4.68 27.49 12.90
N PRO A 39 -3.59 27.97 13.54
CA PRO A 39 -3.44 29.38 13.92
C PRO A 39 -3.10 30.35 12.76
N PHE A 40 -3.13 29.85 11.52
CA PHE A 40 -2.95 30.60 10.26
C PHE A 40 -3.86 30.00 9.18
N ILE A 41 -5.18 30.05 9.38
CA ILE A 41 -6.12 29.24 8.58
C ILE A 41 -6.07 29.53 7.08
N GLY A 42 -5.91 30.79 6.67
CA GLY A 42 -5.97 31.17 5.25
C GLY A 42 -7.18 30.56 4.53
N GLY A 43 -6.92 29.90 3.39
CA GLY A 43 -7.95 29.21 2.61
C GLY A 43 -8.50 27.91 3.23
N GLY A 44 -7.92 27.41 4.32
CA GLY A 44 -8.40 26.24 5.07
C GLY A 44 -8.22 24.91 4.36
N ALA A 45 -7.21 24.78 3.48
CA ALA A 45 -6.99 23.54 2.73
C ALA A 45 -6.78 22.33 3.66
N VAL A 46 -5.98 22.49 4.72
CA VAL A 46 -5.70 21.43 5.70
C VAL A 46 -6.91 21.20 6.61
N LEU A 47 -7.52 22.27 7.15
CA LEU A 47 -8.79 22.18 7.89
C LEU A 47 -9.85 21.34 7.15
N PHE A 48 -10.14 21.66 5.89
CA PHE A 48 -11.19 20.97 5.14
C PHE A 48 -10.84 19.52 4.82
N ASP A 49 -9.55 19.22 4.59
CA ASP A 49 -9.10 17.85 4.44
C ASP A 49 -9.27 17.03 5.73
N ILE A 50 -8.94 17.61 6.88
CA ILE A 50 -9.16 17.00 8.20
C ILE A 50 -10.65 16.77 8.46
N LEU A 51 -11.49 17.78 8.24
CA LEU A 51 -12.95 17.69 8.41
C LEU A 51 -13.62 16.66 7.50
N ASN A 52 -13.01 16.33 6.36
CA ASN A 52 -13.48 15.29 5.47
C ASN A 52 -13.16 13.87 5.97
N LYS A 53 -12.08 13.71 6.75
CA LYS A 53 -11.51 12.41 7.14
C LYS A 53 -11.76 12.02 8.58
N PHE A 54 -11.82 13.00 9.49
CA PHE A 54 -11.85 12.78 10.93
C PHE A 54 -13.02 13.51 11.59
N GLU A 55 -13.56 12.89 12.63
CA GLU A 55 -14.49 13.52 13.56
C GLU A 55 -13.70 13.87 14.83
N LEU A 56 -13.56 15.17 15.10
CA LEU A 56 -12.76 15.69 16.21
C LEU A 56 -13.66 16.32 17.27
N GLU A 57 -13.19 16.30 18.52
CA GLU A 57 -13.94 16.83 19.66
C GLU A 57 -14.08 18.36 19.57
N LYS A 58 -12.95 19.05 19.31
CA LYS A 58 -12.90 20.51 19.17
C LYS A 58 -11.87 20.91 18.13
N ILE A 59 -12.18 21.96 17.40
CA ILE A 59 -11.30 22.51 16.37
C ILE A 59 -11.17 24.02 16.58
N TYR A 60 -9.96 24.52 16.56
CA TYR A 60 -9.63 25.94 16.66
C TYR A 60 -9.05 26.44 15.35
N ILE A 61 -9.55 27.56 14.84
CA ILE A 61 -8.93 28.27 13.72
C ILE A 61 -8.77 29.74 14.06
N SER A 62 -7.65 30.34 13.64
CA SER A 62 -7.46 31.78 13.73
C SER A 62 -6.72 32.37 12.55
N ASP A 63 -6.92 33.67 12.36
CA ASP A 63 -6.19 34.50 11.42
C ASP A 63 -6.19 35.96 11.92
N VAL A 64 -5.20 36.72 11.45
CA VAL A 64 -5.15 38.17 11.66
C VAL A 64 -6.00 38.93 10.63
N ASN A 65 -6.43 38.27 9.56
CA ASN A 65 -7.30 38.84 8.55
C ASN A 65 -8.78 38.76 8.98
N LEU A 66 -9.31 39.88 9.46
CA LEU A 66 -10.69 39.98 9.92
C LEU A 66 -11.72 39.65 8.82
N GLU A 67 -11.47 40.05 7.57
CA GLU A 67 -12.41 39.80 6.47
C GLU A 67 -12.49 38.32 6.14
N LEU A 68 -11.35 37.61 6.20
CA LEU A 68 -11.31 36.17 6.01
C LEU A 68 -12.14 35.44 7.08
N LEU A 69 -11.92 35.79 8.35
CA LEU A 69 -12.67 35.16 9.45
C LEU A 69 -14.15 35.54 9.42
N ASN A 70 -14.48 36.75 8.97
CA ASN A 70 -15.86 37.13 8.71
C ASN A 70 -16.53 36.18 7.71
N CYS A 71 -15.85 35.80 6.62
CA CYS A 71 -16.36 34.78 5.71
C CYS A 71 -16.61 33.44 6.40
N TYR A 72 -15.66 32.93 7.19
CA TYR A 72 -15.87 31.66 7.92
C TYR A 72 -17.06 31.74 8.89
N LYS A 73 -17.21 32.84 9.64
CA LYS A 73 -18.32 33.07 10.57
C LYS A 73 -19.66 33.14 9.85
N VAL A 74 -19.75 33.94 8.78
CA VAL A 74 -20.97 34.06 7.98
C VAL A 74 -21.34 32.72 7.33
N ILE A 75 -20.38 31.92 6.86
CA ILE A 75 -20.67 30.58 6.35
C ILE A 75 -21.16 29.66 7.49
N LYS A 76 -20.58 29.74 8.68
CA LYS A 76 -21.02 28.96 9.84
C LYS A 76 -22.44 29.32 10.29
N GLU A 77 -22.79 30.60 10.33
CA GLU A 77 -23.98 31.09 11.03
C GLU A 77 -25.11 31.57 10.12
N LYS A 78 -24.79 32.08 8.91
CA LYS A 78 -25.71 32.79 8.00
C LYS A 78 -25.56 32.36 6.55
N VAL A 79 -25.31 31.06 6.32
CA VAL A 79 -25.00 30.52 4.98
C VAL A 79 -26.07 30.81 3.93
N GLN A 80 -27.35 30.76 4.31
CA GLN A 80 -28.45 31.00 3.36
C GLN A 80 -28.52 32.46 2.91
N GLU A 81 -28.30 33.41 3.84
CA GLU A 81 -28.24 34.84 3.51
C GLU A 81 -27.05 35.13 2.58
N LEU A 82 -25.89 34.51 2.86
CA LEU A 82 -24.71 34.61 2.00
C LEU A 82 -24.96 34.06 0.60
N ILE A 83 -25.59 32.88 0.48
CA ILE A 83 -25.93 32.27 -0.82
C ILE A 83 -26.85 33.19 -1.61
N ASN A 84 -27.87 33.77 -0.98
CA ASN A 84 -28.81 34.67 -1.64
C ASN A 84 -28.09 35.90 -2.22
N GLU A 85 -27.21 36.52 -1.43
CA GLU A 85 -26.39 37.67 -1.87
C GLU A 85 -25.40 37.29 -2.98
N LEU A 86 -24.72 36.14 -2.87
CA LEU A 86 -23.79 35.67 -3.89
C LEU A 86 -24.47 35.32 -5.21
N LYS A 87 -25.68 34.74 -5.17
CA LYS A 87 -26.48 34.47 -6.38
C LYS A 87 -26.85 35.76 -7.09
N VAL A 88 -27.28 36.80 -6.36
CA VAL A 88 -27.55 38.13 -6.94
C VAL A 88 -26.29 38.68 -7.63
N PHE A 89 -25.13 38.62 -6.97
CA PHE A 89 -23.88 39.08 -7.57
C PHE A 89 -23.46 38.25 -8.79
N GLU A 90 -23.65 36.93 -8.74
CA GLU A 90 -23.35 36.02 -9.85
C GLU A 90 -24.25 36.31 -11.06
N ASP A 91 -25.56 36.38 -10.86
CA ASP A 91 -26.55 36.62 -11.91
C ASP A 91 -26.32 38.00 -12.57
N GLU A 92 -26.13 39.06 -11.76
CA GLU A 92 -25.86 40.41 -12.26
C GLU A 92 -24.53 40.49 -13.03
N PHE A 93 -23.51 39.76 -12.59
CA PHE A 93 -22.19 39.80 -13.22
C PHE A 93 -22.13 38.96 -14.51
N LEU A 94 -22.75 37.78 -14.53
CA LEU A 94 -22.65 36.85 -15.66
C LEU A 94 -23.45 37.32 -16.88
N VAL A 95 -24.56 38.04 -16.71
CA VAL A 95 -25.34 38.59 -17.84
C VAL A 95 -24.66 39.79 -18.53
N LYS A 96 -23.69 40.43 -17.89
CA LYS A 96 -23.01 41.63 -18.39
C LYS A 96 -21.95 41.32 -19.45
N LEU A 97 -21.79 42.24 -20.41
CA LEU A 97 -20.68 42.22 -21.36
C LEU A 97 -19.35 42.54 -20.66
N LYS A 98 -18.22 42.27 -21.33
CA LYS A 98 -16.87 42.39 -20.72
C LYS A 98 -16.58 43.78 -20.13
N GLU A 99 -16.93 44.85 -20.83
CA GLU A 99 -16.71 46.22 -20.34
C GLU A 99 -17.60 46.53 -19.13
N ASP A 100 -18.88 46.15 -19.16
CA ASP A 100 -19.81 46.36 -18.05
C ASP A 100 -19.44 45.53 -16.80
N ARG A 101 -18.85 44.35 -16.98
CA ARG A 101 -18.30 43.53 -15.88
C ARG A 101 -17.16 44.23 -15.17
N LYS A 102 -16.32 44.96 -15.91
CA LYS A 102 -15.20 45.73 -15.36
C LYS A 102 -15.72 46.86 -14.47
N GLU A 103 -16.70 47.62 -14.94
CA GLU A 103 -17.34 48.68 -14.14
C GLU A 103 -18.01 48.10 -12.88
N TYR A 104 -18.77 47.02 -13.03
CA TYR A 104 -19.43 46.34 -11.92
C TYR A 104 -18.43 45.83 -10.87
N TYR A 105 -17.33 45.21 -11.30
CA TYR A 105 -16.27 44.76 -10.40
C TYR A 105 -15.68 45.92 -9.59
N TYR A 106 -15.36 47.05 -10.24
CA TYR A 106 -14.78 48.20 -9.55
C TYR A 106 -15.76 48.87 -8.59
N ALA A 107 -17.06 48.91 -8.93
CA ALA A 107 -18.11 49.38 -8.03
C ALA A 107 -18.23 48.48 -6.78
N LYS A 108 -18.24 47.15 -6.94
CA LYS A 108 -18.23 46.21 -5.80
C LYS A 108 -16.96 46.32 -4.96
N ARG A 109 -15.81 46.59 -5.59
CA ARG A 109 -14.54 46.82 -4.87
C ARG A 109 -14.59 48.10 -4.04
N GLU A 110 -15.15 49.16 -4.59
CA GLU A 110 -15.36 50.42 -3.85
C GLU A 110 -16.33 50.22 -2.69
N GLN A 111 -17.44 49.51 -2.92
CA GLN A 111 -18.39 49.15 -1.87
C GLN A 111 -17.72 48.36 -0.74
N PHE A 112 -16.91 47.35 -1.06
CA PHE A 112 -16.18 46.56 -0.07
C PHE A 112 -15.24 47.42 0.78
N ASN A 113 -14.48 48.31 0.12
CA ASN A 113 -13.57 49.22 0.79
C ASN A 113 -14.29 50.26 1.65
N LYS A 114 -15.45 50.75 1.20
CA LYS A 114 -16.28 51.68 1.96
C LYS A 114 -16.81 51.05 3.25
N LEU A 115 -17.43 49.87 3.14
CA LEU A 115 -17.94 49.12 4.30
C LEU A 115 -16.82 48.80 5.31
N LYS A 116 -15.61 48.51 4.82
CA LYS A 116 -14.45 48.29 5.67
C LYS A 116 -14.01 49.56 6.43
N LEU A 117 -14.05 50.73 5.80
CA LEU A 117 -13.68 52.00 6.42
C LEU A 117 -14.72 52.48 7.45
N GLU A 118 -16.00 52.27 7.15
CA GLU A 118 -17.11 52.70 8.00
C GLU A 118 -17.32 51.77 9.21
N ASN A 119 -16.58 50.65 9.27
CA ASN A 119 -16.74 49.57 10.24
C ASN A 119 -18.22 49.15 10.37
N ASP A 120 -18.89 49.08 9.22
CA ASP A 120 -20.30 48.77 9.14
C ASP A 120 -20.56 47.31 9.57
N ASN A 121 -21.70 47.08 10.22
CA ASN A 121 -22.11 45.79 10.77
C ASN A 121 -22.75 44.87 9.71
N GLU A 122 -22.59 45.18 8.42
CA GLU A 122 -23.05 44.35 7.29
C GLU A 122 -22.12 43.15 7.02
N GLU A 123 -21.99 42.25 8.00
CA GLU A 123 -21.09 41.09 7.94
C GLU A 123 -21.35 40.19 6.72
N VAL A 124 -22.63 39.91 6.40
CA VAL A 124 -23.03 39.08 5.26
C VAL A 124 -22.61 39.74 3.95
N LYS A 125 -22.84 41.05 3.82
CA LYS A 125 -22.49 41.81 2.61
C LYS A 125 -20.99 41.85 2.40
N ARG A 126 -20.22 42.08 3.47
CA ARG A 126 -18.75 42.06 3.43
C ARG A 126 -18.21 40.69 3.03
N ALA A 127 -18.76 39.60 3.58
CA ALA A 127 -18.39 38.24 3.19
C ALA A 127 -18.72 37.95 1.72
N ALA A 128 -19.93 38.32 1.26
CA ALA A 128 -20.34 38.16 -0.13
C ALA A 128 -19.43 38.94 -1.10
N LEU A 129 -19.10 40.19 -0.76
CA LEU A 129 -18.18 41.02 -1.53
C LEU A 129 -16.77 40.44 -1.55
N MET A 130 -16.25 39.95 -0.43
CA MET A 130 -14.94 39.32 -0.38
C MET A 130 -14.87 38.08 -1.28
N ILE A 131 -15.86 37.19 -1.21
CA ILE A 131 -15.94 36.00 -2.05
C ILE A 131 -16.08 36.38 -3.53
N PHE A 132 -16.96 37.32 -3.85
CA PHE A 132 -17.13 37.83 -5.22
C PHE A 132 -15.82 38.38 -5.78
N LEU A 133 -15.16 39.28 -5.04
CA LEU A 133 -13.88 39.87 -5.45
C LEU A 133 -12.81 38.79 -5.61
N ASN A 134 -12.71 37.84 -4.68
CA ASN A 134 -11.74 36.74 -4.80
C ASN A 134 -11.99 35.87 -6.05
N ARG A 135 -13.25 35.57 -6.37
CA ARG A 135 -13.61 34.73 -7.52
C ARG A 135 -13.47 35.44 -8.86
N THR A 136 -13.44 36.78 -8.86
CA THR A 136 -13.41 37.61 -10.08
C THR A 136 -12.13 38.43 -10.29
N CYS A 137 -11.28 38.59 -9.26
CA CYS A 137 -10.03 39.37 -9.35
C CYS A 137 -8.86 38.58 -9.93
N PHE A 138 -7.79 39.28 -10.31
CA PHE A 138 -6.58 38.66 -10.86
C PHE A 138 -6.00 37.58 -9.91
N ASN A 139 -5.96 36.34 -10.40
CA ASN A 139 -5.44 35.14 -9.71
C ASN A 139 -6.09 34.81 -8.36
N GLY A 140 -7.23 35.41 -8.02
CA GLY A 140 -7.85 35.21 -6.70
C GLY A 140 -6.96 35.65 -5.54
N LEU A 141 -6.17 36.71 -5.74
CA LEU A 141 -5.32 37.28 -4.70
C LEU A 141 -6.14 38.07 -3.68
N TYR A 142 -5.73 38.01 -2.42
CA TYR A 142 -6.10 39.01 -1.43
C TYR A 142 -4.91 39.95 -1.22
N ARG A 143 -5.07 41.22 -1.57
CA ARG A 143 -4.03 42.24 -1.39
C ARG A 143 -4.67 43.58 -1.04
N VAL A 144 -4.09 44.23 -0.03
CA VAL A 144 -4.50 45.56 0.42
C VAL A 144 -3.38 46.57 0.23
N ASN A 145 -3.71 47.85 0.14
CA ASN A 145 -2.74 48.94 0.20
C ASN A 145 -2.39 49.29 1.66
N LYS A 146 -1.50 50.29 1.87
CA LYS A 146 -1.12 50.79 3.20
C LYS A 146 -2.27 51.38 4.03
N LYS A 147 -3.46 51.56 3.45
CA LYS A 147 -4.68 51.98 4.16
C LYS A 147 -5.60 50.78 4.48
N GLY A 148 -5.13 49.55 4.28
CA GLY A 148 -5.92 48.34 4.44
C GLY A 148 -6.97 48.11 3.36
N LEU A 149 -7.00 48.89 2.27
CA LEU A 149 -8.04 48.79 1.24
C LEU A 149 -7.66 47.81 0.14
N PHE A 150 -8.59 46.93 -0.24
CA PHE A 150 -8.43 45.95 -1.29
C PHE A 150 -8.15 46.62 -2.64
N ASN A 151 -7.07 46.22 -3.32
CA ASN A 151 -6.57 46.91 -4.51
C ASN A 151 -6.27 45.99 -5.71
N VAL A 152 -6.75 44.75 -5.70
CA VAL A 152 -6.52 43.81 -6.81
C VAL A 152 -7.38 44.21 -8.02
N PRO A 153 -6.85 44.21 -9.25
CA PRO A 153 -7.63 44.46 -10.46
C PRO A 153 -8.51 43.25 -10.81
N MET A 154 -9.51 43.47 -11.68
CA MET A 154 -10.35 42.38 -12.21
C MET A 154 -9.48 41.37 -12.98
N GLY A 155 -9.78 40.07 -12.84
CA GLY A 155 -9.19 39.01 -13.65
C GLY A 155 -9.94 38.82 -14.98
N ASP A 156 -9.39 38.02 -15.89
CA ASP A 156 -10.01 37.73 -17.19
C ASP A 156 -10.67 36.34 -17.20
N TYR A 157 -11.66 36.14 -16.33
CA TYR A 157 -12.40 34.88 -16.23
C TYR A 157 -13.66 34.88 -17.10
N LYS A 158 -13.83 33.86 -17.94
CA LYS A 158 -15.01 33.71 -18.80
C LYS A 158 -16.30 33.44 -18.01
N ASN A 159 -16.26 32.43 -17.14
CA ASN A 159 -17.39 32.00 -16.32
C ASN A 159 -16.90 31.63 -14.90
N PRO A 160 -16.58 32.62 -14.04
CA PRO A 160 -16.17 32.34 -12.67
C PRO A 160 -17.35 31.79 -11.86
N LYS A 161 -17.16 30.64 -11.20
CA LYS A 161 -18.12 30.15 -10.18
C LYS A 161 -17.98 31.04 -8.94
N ILE A 162 -18.91 31.96 -8.75
CA ILE A 162 -18.97 32.91 -7.64
C ILE A 162 -19.72 32.27 -6.46
N CYS A 163 -20.88 31.67 -6.73
CA CYS A 163 -21.69 30.97 -5.73
C CYS A 163 -21.54 29.45 -5.86
N ASP A 164 -20.70 28.84 -5.00
CA ASP A 164 -20.63 27.37 -4.87
C ASP A 164 -21.59 26.89 -3.77
N GLU A 165 -22.90 27.00 -4.03
CA GLU A 165 -23.98 26.77 -3.06
C GLU A 165 -23.83 25.43 -2.31
N GLU A 166 -23.66 24.33 -3.03
CA GLU A 166 -23.48 23.00 -2.43
C GLU A 166 -22.27 22.96 -1.48
N ASN A 167 -21.13 23.50 -1.90
CA ASN A 167 -19.93 23.53 -1.07
C ASN A 167 -20.13 24.43 0.17
N LEU A 168 -20.79 25.58 0.03
CA LEU A 168 -21.05 26.50 1.14
C LEU A 168 -21.95 25.86 2.21
N ILE A 169 -23.02 25.17 1.79
CA ILE A 169 -23.91 24.42 2.70
C ILE A 169 -23.11 23.33 3.42
N ASN A 170 -22.32 22.55 2.68
CA ASN A 170 -21.51 21.48 3.25
C ASN A 170 -20.46 22.01 4.24
N ILE A 171 -19.83 23.16 3.94
CA ILE A 171 -18.88 23.82 4.85
C ILE A 171 -19.62 24.29 6.11
N SER A 172 -20.78 24.91 5.97
CA SER A 172 -21.59 25.39 7.11
C SER A 172 -21.84 24.28 8.12
N GLU A 173 -22.24 23.09 7.64
CA GLU A 173 -22.44 21.91 8.48
C GLU A 173 -21.16 21.47 9.20
N LYS A 174 -20.02 21.44 8.50
CA LYS A 174 -18.72 21.03 9.07
C LYS A 174 -18.13 22.06 10.05
N LEU A 175 -18.47 23.35 9.91
CA LEU A 175 -17.97 24.42 10.78
C LEU A 175 -18.72 24.55 12.12
N LYS A 176 -19.81 23.82 12.35
CA LYS A 176 -20.61 23.92 13.58
C LYS A 176 -19.77 23.76 14.86
N ASN A 177 -18.82 22.83 14.86
CA ASN A 177 -17.93 22.53 15.99
C ASN A 177 -16.54 23.19 15.90
N VAL A 178 -16.40 24.24 15.08
CA VAL A 178 -15.14 24.97 14.89
C VAL A 178 -15.18 26.31 15.63
N ASP A 179 -14.22 26.55 16.51
CA ASP A 179 -13.98 27.83 17.19
C ASP A 179 -13.21 28.77 16.25
N ILE A 180 -13.86 29.87 15.85
CA ILE A 180 -13.32 30.83 14.87
C ILE A 180 -12.88 32.10 15.59
N ILE A 181 -11.56 32.25 15.78
CA ILE A 181 -10.98 33.28 16.63
C ILE A 181 -10.21 34.33 15.82
N TYR A 182 -10.54 35.60 16.05
CA TYR A 182 -9.77 36.73 15.50
C TYR A 182 -8.58 37.07 16.38
N GLY A 183 -7.38 36.99 15.82
CA GLY A 183 -6.15 37.44 16.46
C GLY A 183 -4.90 36.73 15.97
N ASP A 184 -3.78 37.09 16.59
CA ASP A 184 -2.50 36.47 16.33
C ASP A 184 -2.46 35.01 16.80
N TYR A 185 -1.50 34.26 16.25
CA TYR A 185 -1.34 32.83 16.50
C TYR A 185 -1.12 32.48 17.99
N LYS A 186 -0.66 33.41 18.83
CA LYS A 186 -0.40 33.17 20.26
C LYS A 186 -1.71 33.04 21.06
N LYS A 187 -2.84 33.51 20.54
CA LYS A 187 -4.16 33.30 21.14
C LYS A 187 -4.59 31.83 21.20
N SER A 188 -3.96 30.97 20.40
CA SER A 188 -4.22 29.53 20.42
C SER A 188 -3.71 28.84 21.70
N TYR A 189 -2.91 29.52 22.52
CA TYR A 189 -2.18 28.92 23.65
C TYR A 189 -3.08 28.19 24.65
N ASP A 190 -4.21 28.80 25.03
CA ASP A 190 -5.13 28.23 26.03
C ASP A 190 -5.96 27.06 25.48
N PHE A 191 -6.13 27.00 24.16
CA PHE A 191 -6.82 25.88 23.49
C PHE A 191 -5.90 24.65 23.36
N ILE A 192 -4.61 24.87 23.12
CA ILE A 192 -3.66 23.82 22.80
C ILE A 192 -3.17 23.09 24.06
N ASP A 193 -3.37 21.78 24.10
CA ASP A 193 -2.89 20.86 25.14
C ASP A 193 -2.25 19.61 24.51
N GLU A 194 -1.92 18.60 25.31
CA GLU A 194 -1.28 17.36 24.87
C GLU A 194 -2.12 16.50 23.90
N ASN A 195 -3.44 16.78 23.81
CA ASN A 195 -4.38 16.08 22.93
C ASN A 195 -4.63 16.84 21.62
N THR A 196 -3.87 17.90 21.36
CA THR A 196 -4.05 18.78 20.20
C THR A 196 -2.99 18.54 19.12
N PHE A 197 -3.44 18.34 17.89
CA PHE A 197 -2.62 18.52 16.69
C PHE A 197 -2.69 19.98 16.22
N VAL A 198 -1.55 20.60 15.99
CA VAL A 198 -1.44 22.00 15.57
C VAL A 198 -0.73 22.08 14.23
N TYR A 199 -1.38 22.69 13.25
CA TYR A 199 -0.80 22.99 11.95
C TYR A 199 -0.51 24.48 11.79
N PHE A 200 0.74 24.82 11.51
CA PHE A 200 1.20 26.18 11.26
C PHE A 200 1.54 26.38 9.78
N ASP A 201 0.90 27.36 9.15
CA ASP A 201 1.22 27.81 7.80
C ASP A 201 1.40 29.34 7.77
N PRO A 202 2.47 29.86 8.41
CA PRO A 202 2.71 31.29 8.47
C PRO A 202 3.00 31.87 7.08
N PRO A 203 2.90 33.19 6.90
CA PRO A 203 3.43 33.84 5.71
C PRO A 203 4.93 33.51 5.55
N TYR A 204 5.34 33.14 4.33
CA TYR A 204 6.71 32.72 4.06
C TYR A 204 7.71 33.88 4.22
N ARG A 205 8.90 33.54 4.73
CA ARG A 205 10.03 34.47 4.84
C ARG A 205 10.36 35.06 3.45
N PRO A 206 10.38 36.39 3.28
CA PRO A 206 10.78 37.02 2.02
C PRO A 206 12.27 36.77 1.74
N LEU A 207 12.62 36.26 0.55
CA LEU A 207 14.02 35.94 0.18
C LEU A 207 14.64 36.94 -0.81
N ASN A 208 13.81 37.78 -1.46
CA ASN A 208 14.24 38.77 -2.47
C ASN A 208 13.43 40.08 -2.43
N GLN A 209 13.95 41.18 -3.00
CA GLN A 209 13.24 42.47 -3.11
C GLN A 209 11.86 42.36 -3.80
N THR A 210 11.70 41.45 -4.77
CA THR A 210 10.40 41.20 -5.42
C THR A 210 9.39 40.54 -4.47
N SER A 211 9.85 39.70 -3.54
CA SER A 211 9.00 39.04 -2.54
C SER A 211 8.48 39.99 -1.45
N LEU A 212 9.26 41.04 -1.13
CA LEU A 212 8.83 42.16 -0.29
C LEU A 212 7.66 42.94 -0.91
N PHE A 213 7.61 43.05 -2.24
CA PHE A 213 6.54 43.75 -2.98
C PHE A 213 5.23 42.94 -3.07
N THR A 214 5.27 41.63 -2.80
CA THR A 214 4.10 40.73 -2.79
C THR A 214 3.49 40.54 -1.41
N SER A 215 3.86 41.33 -0.40
CA SER A 215 3.27 41.25 0.96
C SER A 215 1.74 41.25 0.91
N TYR A 216 1.14 40.11 1.30
CA TYR A 216 -0.29 39.83 1.18
C TYR A 216 -1.11 40.32 2.39
N THR A 217 -0.46 40.95 3.37
CA THR A 217 -1.10 41.49 4.57
C THR A 217 -0.51 42.84 4.98
N GLU A 218 -1.24 43.60 5.79
CA GLU A 218 -0.77 44.88 6.38
C GLU A 218 0.42 44.67 7.35
N TYR A 219 0.62 43.43 7.80
CA TYR A 219 1.69 43.01 8.70
C TYR A 219 2.81 42.32 7.90
N THR A 220 4.05 42.76 8.13
CA THR A 220 5.24 42.08 7.62
C THR A 220 5.58 40.92 8.54
N PHE A 221 5.72 39.70 7.99
CA PHE A 221 6.13 38.51 8.74
C PHE A 221 7.55 38.15 8.30
N GLU A 222 8.51 38.85 8.88
CA GLU A 222 9.93 38.79 8.52
C GLU A 222 10.69 37.89 9.50
N ASP A 223 12.02 37.98 9.49
CA ASP A 223 12.90 37.13 10.30
C ASP A 223 12.55 37.20 11.80
N LYS A 224 12.19 38.39 12.30
CA LYS A 224 11.79 38.57 13.71
C LYS A 224 10.55 37.76 14.06
N GLU A 225 9.49 37.84 13.25
CA GLU A 225 8.24 37.12 13.49
C GLU A 225 8.42 35.60 13.31
N GLN A 226 9.28 35.17 12.38
CA GLN A 226 9.66 33.77 12.22
C GLN A 226 10.41 33.23 13.45
N ILE A 227 11.32 34.02 14.03
CA ILE A 227 12.00 33.68 15.30
C ILE A 227 10.98 33.56 16.44
N GLU A 228 10.08 34.53 16.59
CA GLU A 228 9.03 34.49 17.62
C GLU A 228 8.11 33.26 17.46
N LEU A 229 7.78 32.90 16.22
CA LEU A 229 7.00 31.69 15.94
C LEU A 229 7.77 30.42 16.33
N SER A 230 9.08 30.35 16.08
CA SER A 230 9.89 29.20 16.47
C SER A 230 9.94 29.01 18.00
N GLU A 231 9.99 30.11 18.77
CA GLU A 231 9.94 30.06 20.23
C GLU A 231 8.55 29.64 20.73
N TYR A 232 7.48 30.09 20.06
CA TYR A 232 6.13 29.63 20.34
C TYR A 232 5.95 28.14 20.01
N PHE A 233 6.52 27.67 18.90
CA PHE A 233 6.53 26.26 18.52
C PHE A 233 7.21 25.40 19.59
N LYS A 234 8.39 25.82 20.10
CA LYS A 234 9.09 25.16 21.22
C LYS A 234 8.26 25.19 22.51
N LEU A 235 7.55 26.28 22.78
CA LEU A 235 6.68 26.40 23.94
C LEU A 235 5.53 25.39 23.88
N LEU A 236 4.87 25.23 22.72
CA LEU A 236 3.80 24.26 22.54
C LEU A 236 4.31 22.82 22.58
N ASN A 237 5.53 22.57 22.08
CA ASN A 237 6.17 21.25 22.19
C ASN A 237 6.31 20.83 23.67
N LYS A 238 6.68 21.77 24.55
CA LYS A 238 6.74 21.53 26.01
C LYS A 238 5.38 21.25 26.64
N LYS A 239 4.27 21.68 26.03
CA LYS A 239 2.90 21.31 26.46
C LYS A 239 2.49 19.91 26.00
N GLY A 240 3.30 19.23 25.20
CA GLY A 240 3.01 17.87 24.70
C GLY A 240 2.14 17.83 23.44
N ALA A 241 1.81 18.99 22.86
CA ALA A 241 1.03 19.06 21.62
C ALA A 241 1.80 18.45 20.43
N LYS A 242 1.08 17.92 19.44
CA LYS A 242 1.64 17.44 18.18
C LYS A 242 1.66 18.58 17.17
N LEU A 243 2.82 18.89 16.62
CA LEU A 243 3.05 20.12 15.88
C LEU A 243 3.59 19.82 14.49
N LEU A 244 3.00 20.46 13.48
CA LEU A 244 3.49 20.49 12.11
C LEU A 244 3.52 21.92 11.62
N LEU A 245 4.62 22.34 10.99
CA LEU A 245 4.78 23.64 10.40
C LEU A 245 5.25 23.52 8.95
N SER A 246 4.62 24.25 8.04
CA SER A 246 5.09 24.39 6.66
C SER A 246 5.74 25.76 6.44
N ASN A 247 6.81 25.81 5.67
CA ASN A 247 7.41 27.08 5.24
C ASN A 247 8.13 26.93 3.89
N SER A 248 8.53 28.06 3.29
CA SER A 248 9.45 28.03 2.14
C SER A 248 10.81 27.45 2.54
N ASP A 249 11.46 26.74 1.61
CA ASP A 249 12.88 26.38 1.79
C ASP A 249 13.78 27.51 1.25
N PRO A 250 14.53 28.24 2.09
CA PRO A 250 15.45 29.29 1.66
C PRO A 250 16.58 28.74 0.76
N LYS A 251 16.87 27.43 0.85
CA LYS A 251 17.87 26.75 0.02
C LYS A 251 17.52 26.69 -1.46
N ASN A 252 16.27 26.99 -1.82
CA ASN A 252 15.89 27.20 -3.22
C ASN A 252 16.58 28.41 -3.86
N GLU A 253 16.98 29.41 -3.06
CA GLU A 253 17.63 30.62 -3.55
C GLU A 253 19.10 30.69 -3.12
N ASN A 254 19.40 30.31 -1.88
CA ASN A 254 20.76 30.26 -1.36
C ASN A 254 20.97 28.96 -0.55
N ILE A 255 21.76 28.03 -1.10
CA ILE A 255 22.03 26.72 -0.48
C ILE A 255 22.64 26.81 0.92
N GLU A 256 23.35 27.91 1.21
CA GLU A 256 24.00 28.18 2.50
C GLU A 256 23.06 28.86 3.52
N ASP A 257 21.83 29.21 3.13
CA ASP A 257 20.86 29.78 4.06
C ASP A 257 20.25 28.68 4.95
N SER A 258 20.82 28.55 6.15
CA SER A 258 20.40 27.61 7.19
C SER A 258 19.35 28.17 8.15
N PHE A 259 18.73 29.32 7.87
CA PHE A 259 17.87 30.04 8.84
C PHE A 259 16.84 29.15 9.54
N PHE A 260 16.05 28.37 8.78
CA PHE A 260 15.07 27.46 9.39
C PHE A 260 15.69 26.19 9.96
N ASP A 261 16.82 25.71 9.41
CA ASP A 261 17.54 24.57 9.99
C ASP A 261 18.04 24.93 11.40
N ASP A 262 18.53 26.15 11.60
CA ASP A 262 19.03 26.63 12.89
C ASP A 262 17.91 26.88 13.91
N LEU A 263 16.79 27.49 13.48
CA LEU A 263 15.64 27.75 14.35
C LEU A 263 14.98 26.46 14.86
N TYR A 264 14.91 25.44 13.99
CA TYR A 264 14.19 24.20 14.24
C TYR A 264 15.10 22.96 14.38
N LYS A 265 16.39 23.15 14.69
CA LYS A 265 17.39 22.07 14.81
C LYS A 265 17.06 20.93 15.79
N GLU A 266 16.11 21.16 16.70
CA GLU A 266 15.65 20.17 17.69
C GLU A 266 14.43 19.35 17.19
N PHE A 267 13.98 19.62 15.97
CA PHE A 267 12.80 19.04 15.34
C PHE A 267 13.18 18.37 14.01
N ASP A 268 12.29 17.50 13.53
CA ASP A 268 12.48 16.84 12.25
C ASP A 268 12.07 17.78 11.11
N ILE A 269 13.01 18.05 10.20
CA ILE A 269 12.83 18.95 9.04
C ILE A 269 12.82 18.12 7.76
N ASN A 270 11.63 17.92 7.19
CA ASN A 270 11.42 17.21 5.93
C ASN A 270 11.32 18.22 4.77
N ARG A 271 12.20 18.08 3.78
CA ARG A 271 12.14 18.88 2.54
C ARG A 271 11.31 18.16 1.49
N ILE A 272 10.24 18.78 1.03
CA ILE A 272 9.28 18.21 0.09
C ILE A 272 9.25 18.99 -1.22
N GLU A 273 9.21 18.30 -2.36
CA GLU A 273 9.06 18.97 -3.66
C GLU A 273 7.68 19.65 -3.80
N ALA A 274 7.64 20.91 -4.24
CA ALA A 274 6.43 21.64 -4.57
C ALA A 274 6.49 22.18 -6.01
N SER A 275 5.34 22.20 -6.69
CA SER A 275 5.25 22.68 -8.08
C SER A 275 4.84 24.15 -8.13
N ARG A 276 5.67 25.04 -8.71
CA ARG A 276 5.28 26.44 -8.96
C ARG A 276 4.40 26.53 -10.19
N VAL A 277 3.08 26.48 -10.03
CA VAL A 277 2.12 26.72 -11.13
C VAL A 277 1.92 28.21 -11.42
N ILE A 278 2.27 29.10 -10.48
CA ILE A 278 1.99 30.55 -10.56
C ILE A 278 3.26 31.35 -10.88
N ASN A 279 3.90 31.09 -12.01
CA ASN A 279 4.93 32.00 -12.54
C ASN A 279 4.69 32.21 -14.04
N SER A 280 4.60 33.48 -14.46
CA SER A 280 4.28 33.87 -15.84
C SER A 280 5.41 33.61 -16.83
N ASP A 281 6.60 33.25 -16.34
CA ASP A 281 7.78 32.92 -17.14
C ASP A 281 7.99 31.39 -17.20
N GLY A 282 7.91 30.83 -18.42
CA GLY A 282 8.07 29.41 -18.69
C GLY A 282 9.48 28.87 -18.41
N GLY A 283 10.51 29.72 -18.42
CA GLY A 283 11.91 29.33 -18.23
C GLY A 283 12.31 29.10 -16.77
N LYS A 284 11.50 29.52 -15.80
CA LYS A 284 11.76 29.37 -14.35
C LYS A 284 10.91 28.28 -13.68
N ARG A 285 10.30 27.40 -14.47
CA ARG A 285 9.54 26.24 -13.96
C ARG A 285 10.50 25.13 -13.54
N GLY A 286 11.11 25.29 -12.37
CA GLY A 286 11.84 24.25 -11.65
C GLY A 286 11.01 23.67 -10.50
N LYS A 287 11.36 22.46 -10.04
CA LYS A 287 10.87 21.93 -8.76
C LYS A 287 11.51 22.75 -7.65
N ILE A 288 10.70 23.43 -6.85
CA ILE A 288 11.17 24.04 -5.59
C ILE A 288 10.92 23.06 -4.46
N THR A 289 11.59 23.28 -3.34
CA THR A 289 11.36 22.56 -2.10
C THR A 289 10.62 23.45 -1.10
N GLU A 290 9.76 22.85 -0.30
CA GLU A 290 9.20 23.46 0.91
C GLU A 290 9.64 22.62 2.12
N ILE A 291 9.71 23.25 3.29
CA ILE A 291 10.04 22.53 4.52
C ILE A 291 8.76 22.19 5.28
N LEU A 292 8.72 20.99 5.83
CA LEU A 292 7.80 20.56 6.87
C LEU A 292 8.61 20.29 8.13
N VAL A 293 8.34 21.04 9.19
CA VAL A 293 8.99 20.91 10.50
C VAL A 293 8.01 20.25 11.46
N ASN A 294 8.43 19.23 12.19
CA ASN A 294 7.53 18.53 13.11
C ASN A 294 8.25 17.99 14.36
N ASN A 295 7.50 17.85 15.45
CA ASN A 295 7.98 17.30 16.73
C ASN A 295 7.50 15.86 16.97
N MET A 296 7.03 15.20 15.91
CA MET A 296 6.48 13.87 15.99
C MET A 296 7.63 12.93 15.64
N GLU A 297 7.97 12.00 16.54
CA GLU A 297 8.91 10.94 16.19
C GLU A 297 8.47 10.35 14.86
N GLU A 298 9.42 10.24 13.92
CA GLU A 298 9.20 9.67 12.60
C GLU A 298 8.27 8.46 12.73
N VAL A 299 6.98 8.69 12.47
CA VAL A 299 5.99 7.64 12.48
C VAL A 299 6.24 6.91 11.18
N LYS A 300 7.29 6.09 11.17
CA LYS A 300 7.37 4.96 10.25
C LYS A 300 6.14 4.12 10.56
N GLU A 301 5.15 4.30 9.70
CA GLU A 301 3.90 3.55 9.64
C GLU A 301 2.89 3.83 10.76
N ALA A 302 2.20 4.98 10.69
CA ALA A 302 0.81 5.05 11.15
C ALA A 302 0.04 6.16 10.43
N MET A 303 -0.86 5.73 9.55
CA MET A 303 -2.11 6.40 9.17
C MET A 303 -2.11 7.35 7.94
N THR A 304 -1.83 6.78 6.76
CA THR A 304 -2.99 6.49 5.89
C THR A 304 -3.14 4.98 5.88
N GLY A 305 -4.33 4.45 6.15
CA GLY A 305 -4.59 3.00 6.17
C GLY A 305 -4.47 2.32 4.82
N LYS A 306 -3.59 2.80 3.93
CA LYS A 306 -3.27 2.14 2.67
C LYS A 306 -1.83 1.68 2.73
N ARG A 307 -1.67 0.37 2.91
CA ARG A 307 -0.41 -0.33 2.69
C ARG A 307 0.08 0.06 1.27
N ASP A 308 1.33 0.46 1.12
CA ASP A 308 1.88 0.76 -0.22
C ASP A 308 2.35 -0.54 -0.88
N PHE A 309 1.71 -0.91 -1.99
CA PHE A 309 2.04 -2.14 -2.70
C PHE A 309 3.46 -2.13 -3.23
N ASN A 310 3.96 -1.01 -3.75
CA ASN A 310 5.29 -0.97 -4.36
C ASN A 310 6.39 -1.08 -3.30
N ASP A 311 6.22 -0.49 -2.12
CA ASP A 311 7.15 -0.62 -1.00
C ASP A 311 7.12 -2.03 -0.40
N TRP A 312 5.94 -2.62 -0.23
CA TRP A 312 5.80 -4.02 0.17
C TRP A 312 6.45 -4.97 -0.84
N PHE A 313 6.24 -4.72 -2.14
CA PHE A 313 6.71 -5.56 -3.24
C PHE A 313 8.22 -5.46 -3.49
N LYS A 314 8.87 -4.34 -3.11
CA LYS A 314 10.34 -4.20 -3.18
C LYS A 314 11.06 -5.23 -2.32
N ASN A 315 10.44 -5.67 -1.23
CA ASN A 315 11.03 -6.61 -0.27
C ASN A 315 10.92 -8.09 -0.71
N PHE A 316 10.36 -8.36 -1.90
CA PHE A 316 10.23 -9.72 -2.41
C PHE A 316 11.60 -10.33 -2.74
N ARG A 317 11.80 -11.56 -2.28
CA ARG A 317 13.02 -12.33 -2.44
C ARG A 317 13.10 -12.99 -3.81
N ASP A 318 14.33 -13.17 -4.27
CA ASP A 318 14.59 -13.90 -5.51
C ASP A 318 14.61 -15.41 -5.32
N SER A 319 14.86 -15.88 -4.09
CA SER A 319 14.95 -17.31 -3.75
C SER A 319 14.64 -17.58 -2.28
N ILE A 320 14.14 -18.78 -2.02
CA ILE A 320 13.98 -19.40 -0.68
C ILE A 320 14.70 -20.74 -0.59
N ALA A 321 15.58 -21.04 -1.55
CA ALA A 321 16.31 -22.30 -1.59
C ALA A 321 17.28 -22.43 -0.40
N GLY A 322 16.98 -23.32 0.54
CA GLY A 322 17.95 -23.80 1.53
C GLY A 322 18.92 -24.83 0.94
N TYR A 323 19.90 -25.29 1.73
CA TYR A 323 20.93 -26.24 1.26
C TYR A 323 20.35 -27.54 0.65
N GLY A 324 19.28 -28.09 1.25
CA GLY A 324 18.61 -29.31 0.75
C GLY A 324 17.69 -29.11 -0.45
N TYR A 325 17.49 -27.87 -0.93
CA TYR A 325 16.56 -27.56 -2.02
C TYR A 325 16.95 -28.25 -3.34
N TYR A 326 18.25 -28.28 -3.63
CA TYR A 326 18.76 -28.69 -4.94
C TYR A 326 18.71 -30.20 -5.15
N THR A 327 19.03 -30.98 -4.13
CA THR A 327 19.00 -32.45 -4.16
C THR A 327 18.87 -32.98 -2.74
N ASP A 328 17.92 -33.89 -2.52
CA ASP A 328 17.75 -34.62 -1.27
C ASP A 328 18.58 -35.91 -1.35
N PHE A 329 19.86 -35.79 -0.97
CA PHE A 329 20.80 -36.91 -1.06
C PHE A 329 20.44 -38.07 -0.13
N GLU A 330 19.83 -37.81 1.03
CA GLU A 330 19.39 -38.88 1.93
C GLU A 330 18.34 -39.77 1.25
N LYS A 331 17.38 -39.15 0.57
CA LYS A 331 16.38 -39.87 -0.23
C LYS A 331 16.98 -40.58 -1.43
N VAL A 332 17.89 -39.92 -2.18
CA VAL A 332 18.59 -40.52 -3.32
C VAL A 332 19.33 -41.78 -2.87
N PHE A 333 20.11 -41.69 -1.80
CA PHE A 333 20.86 -42.82 -1.26
C PHE A 333 19.94 -43.90 -0.74
N LYS A 334 18.86 -43.56 -0.05
CA LYS A 334 17.87 -44.54 0.41
C LYS A 334 17.27 -45.32 -0.77
N ASN A 335 16.75 -44.62 -1.78
CA ASN A 335 16.11 -45.25 -2.94
C ASN A 335 17.07 -46.17 -3.71
N ALA A 336 18.32 -45.71 -3.94
CA ALA A 336 19.33 -46.53 -4.61
C ALA A 336 19.70 -47.76 -3.76
N ASN A 337 19.86 -47.57 -2.43
CA ASN A 337 20.19 -48.67 -1.51
C ASN A 337 19.07 -49.72 -1.41
N ASP A 338 17.80 -49.33 -1.49
CA ASP A 338 16.64 -50.23 -1.41
C ASP A 338 16.61 -51.31 -2.51
N ILE A 339 17.32 -51.08 -3.62
CA ILE A 339 17.43 -52.00 -4.75
C ILE A 339 18.88 -52.42 -5.07
N LYS A 340 19.81 -52.13 -4.15
CA LYS A 340 21.25 -52.34 -4.34
C LYS A 340 21.61 -53.78 -4.65
N ILE A 341 20.99 -54.75 -3.97
CA ILE A 341 21.28 -56.18 -4.18
C ILE A 341 20.91 -56.56 -5.62
N GLU A 342 19.70 -56.22 -6.03
CA GLU A 342 19.20 -56.54 -7.36
C GLU A 342 19.98 -55.84 -8.49
N LEU A 343 20.41 -54.59 -8.29
CA LEU A 343 21.27 -53.89 -9.24
C LEU A 343 22.65 -54.56 -9.36
N ASN A 344 23.20 -55.08 -8.26
CA ASN A 344 24.46 -55.81 -8.29
C ASN A 344 24.36 -57.17 -9.00
N ILE A 345 23.21 -57.84 -8.93
CA ILE A 345 22.97 -59.04 -9.74
C ILE A 345 22.95 -58.66 -11.22
N LEU A 346 22.22 -57.61 -11.59
CA LEU A 346 22.13 -57.14 -12.99
C LEU A 346 23.46 -56.60 -13.55
N ASN A 347 24.45 -56.27 -12.71
CA ASN A 347 25.78 -55.87 -13.18
C ASN A 347 26.46 -56.96 -14.02
N SER A 348 26.10 -58.23 -13.87
CA SER A 348 26.63 -59.32 -14.71
C SER A 348 26.25 -59.17 -16.19
N LEU A 349 25.23 -58.38 -16.52
CA LEU A 349 24.83 -58.08 -17.90
C LEU A 349 25.73 -57.04 -18.56
N ILE A 350 26.47 -56.25 -17.78
CA ILE A 350 27.37 -55.22 -18.33
C ILE A 350 28.50 -55.91 -19.11
N GLY A 351 28.63 -55.56 -20.38
CA GLY A 351 29.63 -56.16 -21.27
C GLY A 351 29.33 -57.61 -21.70
N SER A 352 28.16 -58.17 -21.38
CA SER A 352 27.79 -59.52 -21.80
C SER A 352 27.72 -59.63 -23.33
N LYS A 353 28.32 -60.71 -23.87
CA LYS A 353 28.26 -61.04 -25.31
C LYS A 353 26.90 -61.64 -25.70
N ASN A 354 26.24 -62.35 -24.78
CA ASN A 354 24.98 -63.07 -24.95
C ASN A 354 23.85 -62.43 -24.10
N ILE A 355 23.79 -61.10 -24.11
CA ILE A 355 22.99 -60.33 -23.13
C ILE A 355 21.50 -60.72 -23.03
N LYS A 356 20.87 -61.21 -24.10
CA LYS A 356 19.47 -61.65 -24.08
C LYS A 356 19.27 -62.91 -23.23
N GLU A 357 20.06 -63.96 -23.50
CA GLU A 357 20.02 -65.22 -22.77
C GLU A 357 20.43 -65.04 -21.32
N ASP A 358 21.49 -64.25 -21.07
CA ASP A 358 21.94 -63.92 -19.72
C ASP A 358 20.86 -63.16 -18.94
N PHE A 359 20.16 -62.21 -19.58
CA PHE A 359 19.05 -61.48 -18.96
C PHE A 359 17.89 -62.42 -18.64
N GLU A 360 17.49 -63.26 -19.59
CA GLU A 360 16.40 -64.23 -19.40
C GLU A 360 16.68 -65.16 -18.21
N ASN A 361 17.90 -65.71 -18.14
CA ASN A 361 18.36 -66.54 -17.02
C ASN A 361 18.30 -65.80 -15.69
N ILE A 362 18.78 -64.55 -15.63
CA ILE A 362 18.74 -63.74 -14.40
C ILE A 362 17.30 -63.46 -13.96
N ILE A 363 16.37 -63.18 -14.88
CA ILE A 363 14.99 -62.91 -14.50
C ILE A 363 14.29 -64.19 -14.02
N GLU A 364 14.59 -65.36 -14.59
CA GLU A 364 14.04 -66.63 -14.08
C GLU A 364 14.60 -67.02 -12.71
N GLU A 365 15.92 -66.89 -12.50
CA GLU A 365 16.57 -67.27 -11.24
C GLU A 365 16.35 -66.21 -10.13
N TYR A 366 16.35 -64.93 -10.50
CA TYR A 366 16.22 -63.79 -9.60
C TYR A 366 15.12 -62.81 -10.05
N PRO A 367 13.83 -63.22 -10.04
CA PRO A 367 12.72 -62.43 -10.60
C PRO A 367 12.51 -61.07 -9.93
N LYS A 368 13.04 -60.86 -8.71
CA LYS A 368 13.02 -59.55 -8.04
C LYS A 368 13.83 -58.49 -8.77
N THR A 369 14.83 -58.88 -9.57
CA THR A 369 15.68 -57.95 -10.35
C THR A 369 14.88 -57.15 -11.38
N LEU A 370 13.75 -57.70 -11.84
CA LEU A 370 12.83 -57.04 -12.77
C LEU A 370 12.36 -55.67 -12.26
N LYS A 371 12.25 -55.48 -10.93
CA LYS A 371 11.82 -54.21 -10.32
C LYS A 371 12.76 -53.03 -10.58
N CYS A 372 14.00 -53.31 -11.00
CA CYS A 372 15.05 -52.33 -11.30
C CYS A 372 14.96 -51.78 -12.72
N ILE A 373 14.33 -52.50 -13.65
CA ILE A 373 14.31 -52.12 -15.07
C ILE A 373 13.70 -50.73 -15.32
N PRO A 374 12.57 -50.34 -14.69
CA PRO A 374 12.00 -49.01 -14.92
C PRO A 374 12.95 -47.87 -14.52
N ILE A 375 13.72 -48.03 -13.43
CA ILE A 375 14.59 -46.94 -12.95
C ILE A 375 15.78 -46.72 -13.89
N LEU A 376 16.21 -47.73 -14.66
CA LEU A 376 17.23 -47.55 -15.69
C LEU A 376 16.77 -46.65 -16.84
N LEU A 377 15.46 -46.48 -17.00
CA LEU A 377 14.84 -45.55 -17.94
C LEU A 377 14.39 -44.24 -17.27
N ALA A 378 14.85 -43.99 -16.04
CA ALA A 378 14.40 -42.88 -15.20
C ALA A 378 12.86 -42.90 -14.95
N VAL A 379 12.28 -44.08 -14.74
CA VAL A 379 10.85 -44.26 -14.44
C VAL A 379 10.67 -44.91 -13.07
N ARG A 380 9.88 -44.27 -12.18
CA ARG A 380 9.56 -44.83 -10.84
C ARG A 380 8.32 -45.73 -10.83
N LYS A 381 7.48 -45.68 -11.87
CA LYS A 381 6.29 -46.52 -11.98
C LYS A 381 6.69 -48.00 -12.06
N LYS A 382 5.88 -48.85 -11.41
CA LYS A 382 6.06 -50.31 -11.46
C LYS A 382 5.25 -50.97 -12.57
N GLU A 383 4.50 -50.18 -13.33
CA GLU A 383 3.76 -50.60 -14.49
C GLU A 383 4.05 -49.63 -15.64
N MET A 384 4.30 -50.17 -16.83
CA MET A 384 4.57 -49.37 -18.03
C MET A 384 3.65 -49.79 -19.16
N TYR A 385 3.01 -48.78 -19.74
CA TYR A 385 2.15 -48.90 -20.90
C TYR A 385 3.00 -48.66 -22.14
N VAL A 386 3.00 -49.62 -23.06
CA VAL A 386 3.73 -49.56 -24.33
C VAL A 386 2.74 -49.88 -25.44
N ILE A 387 2.80 -49.12 -26.52
CA ILE A 387 2.05 -49.38 -27.74
C ILE A 387 3.03 -49.42 -28.92
N ASP A 388 2.90 -50.43 -29.77
CA ASP A 388 3.61 -50.50 -31.05
C ASP A 388 2.69 -51.11 -32.13
N ILE A 389 3.26 -51.46 -33.27
CA ILE A 389 2.51 -52.07 -34.38
C ILE A 389 1.91 -53.44 -34.03
N ASP A 390 2.44 -54.10 -33.00
CA ASP A 390 2.07 -55.45 -32.58
C ASP A 390 0.98 -55.43 -31.50
N GLY A 391 0.75 -54.28 -30.84
CA GLY A 391 -0.40 -54.05 -29.98
C GLY A 391 -0.14 -53.15 -28.77
N GLU A 392 -1.04 -53.22 -27.79
CA GLU A 392 -0.94 -52.53 -26.50
C GLU A 392 -0.52 -53.51 -25.40
N TYR A 393 0.51 -53.15 -24.65
CA TYR A 393 1.09 -53.96 -23.57
C TYR A 393 1.17 -53.17 -22.26
N ILE A 394 0.85 -53.83 -21.15
CA ILE A 394 0.97 -53.26 -19.80
C ILE A 394 1.94 -54.13 -19.01
N TYR A 395 3.23 -53.78 -19.05
CA TYR A 395 4.28 -54.52 -18.35
C TYR A 395 4.25 -54.23 -16.86
N SER A 396 4.15 -55.26 -16.02
CA SER A 396 4.33 -55.14 -14.56
C SER A 396 5.74 -55.54 -14.16
N PHE A 397 6.45 -54.63 -13.49
CA PHE A 397 7.81 -54.83 -12.96
C PHE A 397 7.80 -55.14 -11.45
N LYS A 398 6.61 -55.12 -10.82
CA LYS A 398 6.44 -55.60 -9.44
C LYS A 398 6.30 -57.11 -9.39
N LYS A 399 5.50 -57.67 -10.31
CA LYS A 399 5.33 -59.10 -10.52
C LYS A 399 5.23 -59.34 -12.01
N ARG A 400 6.11 -60.17 -12.56
CA ARG A 400 6.16 -60.50 -13.98
C ARG A 400 4.78 -60.99 -14.45
N ASN A 401 4.22 -60.37 -15.50
CA ASN A 401 2.91 -60.72 -16.06
C ASN A 401 2.95 -61.24 -17.50
N TYR A 402 4.11 -61.21 -18.15
CA TYR A 402 4.38 -61.79 -19.46
C TYR A 402 5.56 -62.78 -19.41
N PRO A 403 5.77 -63.63 -20.43
CA PRO A 403 6.97 -64.43 -20.57
C PRO A 403 8.25 -63.57 -20.58
N THR A 404 9.38 -64.15 -20.17
CA THR A 404 10.64 -63.40 -20.00
C THR A 404 11.17 -62.86 -21.32
N GLU A 405 10.92 -63.57 -22.41
CA GLU A 405 11.23 -63.17 -23.80
C GLU A 405 10.56 -61.84 -24.15
N GLN A 406 9.34 -61.59 -23.65
CA GLN A 406 8.64 -60.33 -23.86
C GLN A 406 9.32 -59.16 -23.13
N TYR A 407 9.91 -59.41 -21.95
CA TYR A 407 10.72 -58.40 -21.25
C TYR A 407 12.10 -58.24 -21.88
N SER A 408 12.67 -59.29 -22.45
CA SER A 408 13.90 -59.24 -23.26
C SER A 408 13.68 -58.34 -24.50
N GLU A 409 12.54 -58.48 -25.16
CA GLU A 409 12.12 -57.59 -26.24
C GLU A 409 11.97 -56.14 -25.77
N PHE A 410 11.35 -55.92 -24.60
CA PHE A 410 11.26 -54.59 -23.99
C PHE A 410 12.65 -53.97 -23.77
N MET A 411 13.60 -54.75 -23.23
CA MET A 411 14.98 -54.30 -22.99
C MET A 411 15.72 -53.95 -24.28
N GLU A 412 15.48 -54.69 -25.37
CA GLU A 412 16.02 -54.41 -26.69
C GLU A 412 15.39 -53.13 -27.28
N LYS A 413 14.05 -53.06 -27.36
CA LYS A 413 13.31 -51.95 -27.98
C LYS A 413 13.53 -50.62 -27.25
N THR A 414 13.75 -50.63 -25.93
CA THR A 414 14.08 -49.42 -25.15
C THR A 414 15.55 -49.01 -25.23
N GLY A 415 16.42 -49.86 -25.79
CA GLY A 415 17.86 -49.61 -25.91
C GLY A 415 18.66 -49.90 -24.64
N LEU A 416 18.05 -50.45 -23.59
CA LEU A 416 18.76 -50.81 -22.35
C LEU A 416 19.83 -51.88 -22.58
N PHE A 417 19.58 -52.86 -23.45
CA PHE A 417 20.63 -53.83 -23.81
C PHE A 417 21.81 -53.16 -24.49
N LYS A 418 21.59 -52.16 -25.34
CA LYS A 418 22.68 -51.40 -25.97
C LYS A 418 23.52 -50.65 -24.92
N LEU A 419 22.86 -50.07 -23.91
CA LEU A 419 23.53 -49.37 -22.80
C LEU A 419 24.46 -50.31 -22.01
N LEU A 420 23.98 -51.52 -21.71
CA LEU A 420 24.70 -52.52 -20.92
C LEU A 420 25.79 -53.26 -21.72
N LYS A 421 25.44 -53.76 -22.91
CA LYS A 421 26.31 -54.59 -23.77
C LYS A 421 27.56 -53.84 -24.21
N ASN A 422 27.41 -52.56 -24.54
CA ASN A 422 28.53 -51.74 -25.02
C ASN A 422 29.42 -51.21 -23.90
N HIS A 423 29.18 -51.62 -22.64
CA HIS A 423 29.97 -51.21 -21.48
C HIS A 423 30.06 -49.68 -21.32
N ILE A 424 28.99 -48.97 -21.73
CA ILE A 424 28.88 -47.51 -21.59
C ILE A 424 28.81 -47.13 -20.10
N ILE A 425 28.25 -48.03 -19.29
CA ILE A 425 28.18 -47.92 -17.83
C ILE A 425 28.94 -49.08 -17.20
N ASN A 426 29.62 -48.81 -16.08
CA ASN A 426 30.47 -49.80 -15.40
C ASN A 426 29.82 -50.39 -14.14
N ASN A 427 28.81 -49.70 -13.60
CA ASN A 427 28.13 -50.11 -12.37
C ASN A 427 26.70 -49.54 -12.36
N LEU A 428 25.71 -50.42 -12.26
CA LEU A 428 24.29 -50.08 -12.23
C LEU A 428 23.87 -49.35 -10.96
N PHE A 429 24.50 -49.60 -9.82
CA PHE A 429 24.22 -48.87 -8.58
C PHE A 429 24.67 -47.41 -8.70
N ASP A 430 25.85 -47.15 -9.26
CA ASP A 430 26.34 -45.78 -9.48
C ASP A 430 25.49 -45.07 -10.54
N TYR A 431 25.16 -45.77 -11.63
CA TYR A 431 24.27 -45.25 -12.67
C TYR A 431 22.90 -44.86 -12.09
N VAL A 432 22.27 -45.76 -11.32
CA VAL A 432 20.97 -45.49 -10.69
C VAL A 432 21.06 -44.39 -9.64
N THR A 433 22.15 -44.29 -8.89
CA THR A 433 22.36 -43.16 -7.96
C THR A 433 22.38 -41.83 -8.72
N GLY A 434 23.03 -41.78 -9.89
CA GLY A 434 22.97 -40.63 -10.79
C GLY A 434 21.56 -40.38 -11.37
N VAL A 435 20.84 -41.43 -11.78
CA VAL A 435 19.46 -41.31 -12.28
C VAL A 435 18.51 -40.81 -11.19
N GLU A 436 18.59 -41.34 -9.98
CA GLU A 436 17.81 -40.88 -8.82
C GLU A 436 18.13 -39.42 -8.50
N THR A 437 19.40 -39.00 -8.59
CA THR A 437 19.80 -37.58 -8.48
C THR A 437 19.14 -36.72 -9.56
N GLY A 438 19.13 -37.19 -10.82
CA GLY A 438 18.45 -36.52 -11.92
C GLY A 438 16.94 -36.40 -11.72
N LEU A 439 16.28 -37.49 -11.30
CA LEU A 439 14.85 -37.52 -10.99
C LEU A 439 14.49 -36.63 -9.79
N ASP A 440 15.33 -36.62 -8.77
CA ASP A 440 15.19 -35.78 -7.60
C ASP A 440 15.31 -34.29 -7.98
N SER A 441 16.30 -33.93 -8.79
CA SER A 441 16.47 -32.56 -9.29
C SER A 441 15.33 -32.10 -10.22
N ASN A 442 14.71 -33.02 -10.97
CA ASN A 442 13.51 -32.73 -11.77
C ASN A 442 12.27 -32.48 -10.90
N SER A 443 12.22 -33.07 -9.70
CA SER A 443 11.12 -32.85 -8.74
C SER A 443 11.15 -31.49 -8.05
N ARG A 444 12.19 -30.66 -8.27
CA ARG A 444 12.35 -29.32 -7.70
C ARG A 444 11.14 -28.40 -7.90
N LYS A 445 10.37 -28.57 -8.98
CA LYS A 445 9.17 -27.76 -9.28
C LYS A 445 8.12 -27.76 -8.15
N ASN A 446 8.09 -28.81 -7.33
CA ASN A 446 7.15 -28.92 -6.21
C ASN A 446 7.77 -28.49 -4.86
N ARG A 447 9.11 -28.50 -4.75
CA ARG A 447 9.84 -28.18 -3.50
C ARG A 447 9.75 -26.73 -3.08
N THR A 448 9.52 -25.82 -4.03
CA THR A 448 9.36 -24.40 -3.73
C THR A 448 8.12 -24.15 -2.86
N GLY A 449 7.04 -24.91 -3.08
CA GLY A 449 5.85 -24.87 -2.22
C GLY A 449 6.17 -25.39 -0.82
N ASP A 450 6.74 -26.60 -0.75
CA ASP A 450 7.14 -27.22 0.53
C ASP A 450 8.09 -26.31 1.34
N ALA A 451 9.08 -25.70 0.67
CA ALA A 451 10.03 -24.79 1.31
C ALA A 451 9.36 -23.53 1.86
N MET A 452 8.35 -22.98 1.16
CA MET A 452 7.59 -21.85 1.66
C MET A 452 6.73 -22.25 2.85
N GLU A 453 6.05 -23.39 2.78
CA GLU A 453 5.26 -23.94 3.90
C GLU A 453 6.13 -24.15 5.15
N ASP A 454 7.30 -24.79 5.01
CA ASP A 454 8.20 -25.05 6.12
C ASP A 454 8.77 -23.75 6.72
N LEU A 455 9.05 -22.75 5.88
CA LEU A 455 9.46 -21.42 6.34
C LEU A 455 8.35 -20.77 7.18
N VAL A 456 7.12 -20.71 6.68
CA VAL A 456 5.99 -20.15 7.43
C VAL A 456 5.73 -20.93 8.72
N GLU A 457 5.78 -22.27 8.68
CA GLU A 457 5.61 -23.13 9.86
C GLU A 457 6.65 -22.79 10.95
N SER A 458 7.92 -22.54 10.56
CA SER A 458 8.96 -22.14 11.52
C SER A 458 8.63 -20.81 12.23
N PHE A 459 8.03 -19.85 11.52
CA PHE A 459 7.59 -18.59 12.11
C PHE A 459 6.34 -18.76 12.99
N ILE A 460 5.41 -19.62 12.59
CA ILE A 460 4.23 -19.98 13.41
C ILE A 460 4.69 -20.57 14.75
N GLN A 461 5.63 -21.52 14.71
CA GLN A 461 6.19 -22.13 15.92
C GLN A 461 6.95 -21.12 16.77
N LYS A 462 7.76 -20.25 16.13
CA LYS A 462 8.48 -19.17 16.81
C LYS A 462 7.54 -18.18 17.51
N ALA A 463 6.35 -17.96 16.97
CA ALA A 463 5.32 -17.13 17.59
C ALA A 463 4.60 -17.80 18.79
N GLY A 464 4.94 -19.05 19.11
CA GLY A 464 4.42 -19.77 20.28
C GLY A 464 3.25 -20.72 19.99
N PHE A 465 2.93 -20.96 18.72
CA PHE A 465 1.90 -21.93 18.35
C PHE A 465 2.46 -23.36 18.31
N GLU A 466 1.70 -24.30 18.86
CA GLU A 466 2.01 -25.72 18.98
C GLU A 466 1.18 -26.56 18.00
N LYS A 467 1.87 -27.43 17.25
CA LYS A 467 1.27 -28.28 16.22
C LYS A 467 0.25 -29.24 16.82
N ASN A 468 -0.89 -29.39 16.16
CA ASN A 468 -2.04 -30.21 16.56
C ASN A 468 -2.75 -29.76 17.85
N LYS A 469 -2.35 -28.62 18.44
CA LYS A 469 -2.98 -28.04 19.64
C LYS A 469 -3.71 -26.76 19.29
N ASN A 470 -2.98 -25.74 18.85
CA ASN A 470 -3.53 -24.44 18.46
C ASN A 470 -3.23 -24.08 16.99
N TYR A 471 -2.34 -24.81 16.31
CA TYR A 471 -2.26 -24.79 14.84
C TYR A 471 -2.28 -26.20 14.21
N PHE A 472 -2.79 -26.30 12.99
CA PHE A 472 -2.96 -27.53 12.24
C PHE A 472 -2.42 -27.34 10.82
N LYS A 473 -1.53 -28.22 10.37
CA LYS A 473 -0.97 -28.20 9.00
C LYS A 473 -1.87 -29.02 8.07
N GLN A 474 -2.14 -28.52 6.87
CA GLN A 474 -2.81 -29.22 5.77
C GLN A 474 -4.24 -29.70 6.16
N MET A 475 -5.09 -28.79 6.63
CA MET A 475 -6.42 -29.08 7.17
C MET A 475 -7.53 -28.76 6.15
N ARG A 476 -8.47 -29.70 5.98
CA ARG A 476 -9.61 -29.58 5.07
C ARG A 476 -10.77 -28.82 5.73
N ILE A 477 -11.57 -28.12 4.92
CA ILE A 477 -12.76 -27.38 5.41
C ILE A 477 -13.67 -28.27 6.26
N SER A 478 -14.00 -29.47 5.79
CA SER A 478 -14.83 -30.45 6.52
C SER A 478 -14.34 -30.75 7.94
N ASN A 479 -13.02 -30.78 8.14
CA ASN A 479 -12.41 -30.97 9.46
C ASN A 479 -12.51 -29.72 10.34
N ILE A 480 -12.48 -28.52 9.74
CA ILE A 480 -12.62 -27.23 10.46
C ILE A 480 -14.05 -27.10 10.97
N GLU A 481 -15.03 -27.34 10.10
CA GLU A 481 -16.46 -27.27 10.40
C GLU A 481 -16.85 -28.27 11.48
N SER A 482 -16.44 -29.53 11.35
CA SER A 482 -16.74 -30.57 12.34
C SER A 482 -16.08 -30.32 13.70
N LYS A 483 -14.84 -29.81 13.71
CA LYS A 483 -14.07 -29.60 14.95
C LYS A 483 -14.51 -28.37 15.73
N TRP A 484 -14.89 -27.28 15.05
CA TRP A 484 -15.21 -26.01 15.70
C TRP A 484 -16.64 -25.50 15.47
N LYS A 485 -17.48 -26.28 14.77
CA LYS A 485 -18.89 -25.95 14.51
C LYS A 485 -19.08 -24.59 13.84
N VAL A 486 -18.22 -24.28 12.88
CA VAL A 486 -18.30 -23.08 12.03
C VAL A 486 -18.83 -23.48 10.66
N ASP A 487 -19.62 -22.64 10.01
CA ASP A 487 -20.11 -22.85 8.65
C ASP A 487 -19.15 -22.19 7.64
N LEU A 488 -18.47 -23.01 6.83
CA LEU A 488 -17.57 -22.58 5.77
C LEU A 488 -18.10 -22.99 4.39
N SER A 489 -19.41 -23.27 4.30
CA SER A 489 -20.07 -23.74 3.09
C SER A 489 -19.93 -22.76 1.91
N ALA A 490 -19.84 -21.46 2.20
CA ALA A 490 -19.58 -20.39 1.23
C ALA A 490 -18.27 -20.58 0.45
N ILE A 491 -17.24 -21.17 1.07
CA ILE A 491 -15.92 -21.40 0.47
C ILE A 491 -15.85 -22.75 -0.26
N SER A 492 -16.75 -23.67 0.08
CA SER A 492 -16.77 -25.06 -0.44
C SER A 492 -17.64 -25.26 -1.69
N ASN A 493 -18.24 -24.19 -2.21
CA ASN A 493 -19.27 -24.23 -3.27
C ASN A 493 -20.38 -25.25 -2.95
N MET A 494 -21.00 -25.11 -1.76
CA MET A 494 -22.02 -26.02 -1.23
C MET A 494 -21.52 -27.49 -1.10
N GLY A 495 -20.27 -27.70 -0.69
CA GLY A 495 -19.71 -29.03 -0.40
C GLY A 495 -19.26 -29.85 -1.61
N LYS A 496 -19.26 -29.28 -2.83
CA LYS A 496 -18.79 -29.99 -4.05
C LYS A 496 -17.28 -30.01 -4.20
N THR A 497 -16.57 -29.08 -3.56
CA THR A 497 -15.11 -28.96 -3.62
C THR A 497 -14.51 -28.86 -2.23
N GLU A 498 -13.65 -29.82 -1.90
CA GLU A 498 -13.01 -29.93 -0.59
C GLU A 498 -11.66 -29.21 -0.59
N LYS A 499 -11.66 -27.91 -0.28
CA LYS A 499 -10.42 -27.13 -0.16
C LYS A 499 -9.67 -27.53 1.12
N LYS A 500 -8.34 -27.55 1.00
CA LYS A 500 -7.39 -27.81 2.07
C LYS A 500 -6.48 -26.59 2.22
N PHE A 501 -6.47 -26.00 3.42
CA PHE A 501 -5.60 -24.88 3.75
C PHE A 501 -4.25 -25.39 4.26
N ASP A 502 -3.17 -24.68 3.95
CA ASP A 502 -1.81 -25.05 4.36
C ASP A 502 -1.67 -25.02 5.89
N PHE A 503 -2.24 -23.99 6.53
CA PHE A 503 -2.31 -23.91 7.98
C PHE A 503 -3.67 -23.41 8.46
N VAL A 504 -4.06 -23.88 9.64
CA VAL A 504 -5.21 -23.35 10.38
C VAL A 504 -4.78 -23.08 11.81
N ILE A 505 -4.93 -21.84 12.28
CA ILE A 505 -4.61 -21.43 13.66
C ILE A 505 -5.91 -21.08 14.38
N LYS A 506 -6.14 -21.68 15.55
CA LYS A 506 -7.29 -21.40 16.41
C LYS A 506 -6.83 -20.61 17.63
N THR A 507 -7.36 -19.41 17.79
CA THR A 507 -7.26 -18.64 19.04
C THR A 507 -8.57 -18.70 19.81
N ASN A 508 -8.67 -18.06 20.97
CA ASN A 508 -9.92 -18.03 21.73
C ASN A 508 -11.04 -17.30 20.98
N LYS A 509 -10.69 -16.33 20.14
CA LYS A 509 -11.65 -15.44 19.47
C LYS A 509 -11.83 -15.73 17.98
N GLN A 510 -10.84 -16.33 17.31
CA GLN A 510 -10.83 -16.41 15.85
C GLN A 510 -10.21 -17.72 15.33
N ILE A 511 -10.54 -18.05 14.08
CA ILE A 511 -9.90 -19.11 13.27
C ILE A 511 -9.19 -18.43 12.11
N TYR A 512 -7.89 -18.60 12.00
CA TYR A 512 -7.09 -18.11 10.87
C TYR A 512 -6.85 -19.25 9.90
N VAL A 513 -7.35 -19.14 8.67
CA VAL A 513 -7.09 -20.08 7.57
C VAL A 513 -6.03 -19.48 6.67
N ILE A 514 -4.93 -20.21 6.46
CA ILE A 514 -3.69 -19.66 5.91
C ILE A 514 -3.29 -20.42 4.65
N GLU A 515 -2.95 -19.68 3.60
CA GLU A 515 -2.34 -20.18 2.37
C GLU A 515 -0.94 -19.60 2.20
N THR A 516 -0.05 -20.37 1.59
CA THR A 516 1.33 -19.97 1.33
C THR A 516 1.74 -20.29 -0.09
N ASN A 517 2.49 -19.41 -0.74
CA ASN A 517 3.13 -19.74 -2.01
C ASN A 517 4.39 -18.91 -2.28
N PHE A 518 5.29 -19.49 -3.07
CA PHE A 518 6.47 -18.79 -3.55
C PHE A 518 6.63 -19.05 -5.05
N TYR A 519 6.74 -17.98 -5.84
CA TYR A 519 6.86 -18.08 -7.29
C TYR A 519 8.27 -17.72 -7.75
N THR A 520 9.03 -18.70 -8.24
CA THR A 520 10.36 -18.48 -8.86
C THR A 520 10.28 -18.07 -10.32
N SER A 521 9.19 -18.44 -11.01
CA SER A 521 8.91 -18.12 -12.40
C SER A 521 7.54 -17.47 -12.56
N GLY A 522 7.37 -16.66 -13.61
CA GLY A 522 6.06 -16.16 -14.01
C GLY A 522 5.20 -17.24 -14.69
N GLY A 523 4.00 -16.86 -15.11
CA GLY A 523 3.04 -17.69 -15.84
C GLY A 523 1.60 -17.41 -15.42
N SER A 524 0.67 -18.26 -15.89
CA SER A 524 -0.75 -18.20 -15.51
C SER A 524 -1.00 -18.56 -14.05
N LYS A 525 -0.15 -19.41 -13.44
CA LYS A 525 -0.32 -19.87 -12.06
C LYS A 525 -0.38 -18.72 -11.02
N PRO A 526 0.61 -17.80 -10.94
CA PRO A 526 0.52 -16.66 -10.01
C PRO A 526 -0.71 -15.77 -10.26
N VAL A 527 -1.07 -15.54 -11.53
CA VAL A 527 -2.25 -14.76 -11.91
C VAL A 527 -3.54 -15.39 -11.38
N GLU A 528 -3.73 -16.69 -11.62
CA GLU A 528 -4.92 -17.42 -11.18
C GLU A 528 -4.99 -17.56 -9.66
N THR A 529 -3.84 -17.68 -8.98
CA THR A 529 -3.80 -17.69 -7.50
C THR A 529 -4.27 -16.36 -6.91
N ALA A 530 -3.77 -15.22 -7.41
CA ALA A 530 -4.22 -13.91 -6.95
C ALA A 530 -5.74 -13.74 -7.11
N ARG A 531 -6.29 -14.11 -8.28
CA ARG A 531 -7.74 -14.08 -8.54
C ARG A 531 -8.52 -15.00 -7.59
N SER A 532 -8.09 -16.24 -7.43
CA SER A 532 -8.76 -17.21 -6.56
C SER A 532 -8.79 -16.75 -5.10
N TYR A 533 -7.68 -16.19 -4.61
CA TYR A 533 -7.57 -15.79 -3.21
C TYR A 533 -8.30 -14.47 -2.93
N LYS A 534 -8.44 -13.59 -3.92
CA LYS A 534 -9.37 -12.45 -3.86
C LYS A 534 -10.81 -12.91 -3.66
N THR A 535 -11.25 -13.96 -4.36
CA THR A 535 -12.58 -14.55 -4.17
C THR A 535 -12.75 -15.14 -2.77
N ILE A 536 -11.79 -15.95 -2.31
CA ILE A 536 -11.81 -16.55 -0.96
C ILE A 536 -11.86 -15.47 0.13
N THR A 537 -11.17 -14.35 -0.06
CA THR A 537 -11.20 -13.21 0.88
C THR A 537 -12.61 -12.69 1.07
N ASN A 538 -13.34 -12.46 -0.03
CA ASN A 538 -14.72 -11.99 0.02
C ASN A 538 -15.66 -13.00 0.68
N GLU A 539 -15.46 -14.30 0.42
CA GLU A 539 -16.26 -15.39 1.00
C GLU A 539 -16.01 -15.54 2.51
N VAL A 540 -14.75 -15.47 2.95
CA VAL A 540 -14.36 -15.60 4.36
C VAL A 540 -14.78 -14.38 5.18
N ASN A 541 -14.75 -13.17 4.61
CA ASN A 541 -15.18 -11.95 5.30
C ASN A 541 -16.68 -11.97 5.68
N ALA A 542 -17.48 -12.85 5.07
CA ALA A 542 -18.87 -13.07 5.45
C ALA A 542 -19.06 -14.03 6.64
N VAL A 543 -18.00 -14.73 7.07
CA VAL A 543 -18.05 -15.71 8.16
C VAL A 543 -17.46 -15.11 9.43
N GLU A 544 -18.31 -14.86 10.43
CA GLU A 544 -17.88 -14.32 11.72
C GLU A 544 -16.90 -15.27 12.42
N GLY A 545 -15.83 -14.70 12.99
CA GLY A 545 -14.82 -15.47 13.73
C GLY A 545 -13.82 -16.25 12.85
N VAL A 546 -13.79 -16.01 11.54
CA VAL A 546 -12.81 -16.60 10.61
C VAL A 546 -12.05 -15.50 9.87
N THR A 547 -10.75 -15.70 9.64
CA THR A 547 -9.89 -14.77 8.91
C THR A 547 -9.03 -15.53 7.92
N PHE A 548 -9.02 -15.06 6.67
CA PHE A 548 -8.11 -15.57 5.66
C PHE A 548 -6.79 -14.80 5.71
N VAL A 549 -5.67 -15.53 5.74
CA VAL A 549 -4.32 -14.95 5.70
C VAL A 549 -3.56 -15.57 4.54
N TRP A 550 -2.85 -14.74 3.78
CA TRP A 550 -2.08 -15.20 2.63
C TRP A 550 -0.62 -14.76 2.73
N PHE A 551 0.30 -15.73 2.80
CA PHE A 551 1.73 -15.46 2.66
C PHE A 551 2.20 -15.72 1.22
N THR A 552 2.76 -14.72 0.56
CA THR A 552 3.32 -14.87 -0.80
C THR A 552 4.61 -14.10 -0.99
N ASP A 553 5.50 -14.65 -1.79
CA ASP A 553 6.77 -14.02 -2.16
C ASP A 553 7.28 -14.58 -3.51
N GLY A 554 8.42 -14.10 -3.97
CA GLY A 554 9.15 -14.62 -5.11
C GLY A 554 9.16 -13.70 -6.32
N HIS A 555 10.31 -13.64 -6.99
CA HIS A 555 10.53 -12.84 -8.20
C HIS A 555 9.58 -13.20 -9.36
N GLY A 556 8.95 -14.37 -9.36
CA GLY A 556 7.97 -14.77 -10.36
C GLY A 556 6.82 -13.77 -10.53
N TRP A 557 6.43 -13.09 -9.45
CA TRP A 557 5.45 -12.00 -9.48
C TRP A 557 5.91 -10.77 -10.29
N LYS A 558 7.22 -10.49 -10.29
CA LYS A 558 7.82 -9.40 -11.08
C LYS A 558 7.74 -9.68 -12.58
N LYS A 559 7.71 -10.98 -12.96
CA LYS A 559 7.61 -11.42 -14.36
C LYS A 559 6.18 -11.47 -14.87
N SER A 560 5.22 -11.80 -14.00
CA SER A 560 3.79 -11.88 -14.35
C SER A 560 2.93 -11.84 -13.09
N GLY A 561 1.74 -11.24 -13.19
CA GLY A 561 0.77 -11.25 -12.10
C GLY A 561 0.95 -10.13 -11.08
N LYS A 562 1.93 -9.21 -11.25
CA LYS A 562 2.08 -8.01 -10.41
C LYS A 562 0.76 -7.25 -10.23
N ASN A 563 0.08 -6.92 -11.33
CA ASN A 563 -1.16 -6.13 -11.27
C ASN A 563 -2.29 -6.90 -10.55
N ASN A 564 -2.40 -8.21 -10.77
CA ASN A 564 -3.40 -9.03 -10.07
C ASN A 564 -3.08 -9.18 -8.58
N LEU A 565 -1.79 -9.25 -8.24
CA LEU A 565 -1.33 -9.24 -6.86
C LEU A 565 -1.64 -7.90 -6.20
N GLU A 566 -1.40 -6.77 -6.88
CA GLU A 566 -1.75 -5.42 -6.42
C GLU A 566 -3.27 -5.27 -6.19
N GLU A 567 -4.08 -5.70 -7.16
CA GLU A 567 -5.54 -5.72 -7.03
C GLU A 567 -6.05 -6.62 -5.90
N THR A 568 -5.29 -7.65 -5.51
CA THR A 568 -5.62 -8.53 -4.40
C THR A 568 -5.14 -7.91 -3.10
N PHE A 569 -3.96 -7.30 -3.09
CA PHE A 569 -3.38 -6.58 -1.97
C PHE A 569 -4.23 -5.38 -1.53
N ASP A 570 -4.86 -4.68 -2.47
CA ASP A 570 -5.80 -3.60 -2.18
C ASP A 570 -7.08 -4.06 -1.46
N VAL A 571 -7.43 -5.34 -1.53
CA VAL A 571 -8.69 -5.89 -0.99
C VAL A 571 -8.46 -6.84 0.19
N LEU A 572 -7.38 -7.61 0.18
CA LEU A 572 -7.02 -8.55 1.23
C LEU A 572 -6.06 -7.89 2.22
N GLU A 573 -6.60 -7.46 3.36
CA GLU A 573 -5.82 -6.83 4.43
C GLU A 573 -4.71 -7.73 4.98
N ASN A 574 -4.94 -9.05 5.00
CA ASN A 574 -4.05 -10.05 5.61
C ASN A 574 -3.17 -10.79 4.59
N ILE A 575 -2.65 -10.08 3.57
CA ILE A 575 -1.59 -10.60 2.69
C ILE A 575 -0.20 -10.18 3.17
N TYR A 576 0.81 -11.06 3.19
CA TYR A 576 2.14 -10.75 3.74
C TYR A 576 3.26 -11.46 2.96
N ASN A 577 4.48 -10.95 3.02
CA ASN A 577 5.68 -11.52 2.40
C ASN A 577 6.67 -12.06 3.44
N ILE A 578 7.83 -12.56 3.01
CA ILE A 578 8.83 -13.13 3.92
C ILE A 578 9.45 -12.06 4.83
N ASN A 579 9.63 -10.84 4.32
CA ASN A 579 10.11 -9.73 5.15
C ASN A 579 9.12 -9.42 6.29
N ASP A 580 7.81 -9.51 6.07
CA ASP A 580 6.81 -9.33 7.13
C ASP A 580 6.91 -10.44 8.19
N LEU A 581 7.13 -11.69 7.78
CA LEU A 581 7.36 -12.83 8.68
C LEU A 581 8.56 -12.60 9.60
N GLU A 582 9.68 -12.14 9.03
CA GLU A 582 10.90 -11.81 9.77
C GLU A 582 10.69 -10.69 10.78
N ASN A 583 9.82 -9.73 10.45
CA ASN A 583 9.42 -8.63 11.31
C ASN A 583 8.26 -8.96 12.28
N GLY A 584 7.98 -10.26 12.46
CA GLY A 584 7.09 -10.76 13.51
C GLY A 584 5.59 -10.55 13.23
N ILE A 585 5.18 -10.51 11.96
CA ILE A 585 3.78 -10.25 11.61
C ILE A 585 2.80 -11.26 12.21
N ILE A 586 3.19 -12.54 12.35
CA ILE A 586 2.33 -13.59 12.93
C ILE A 586 1.86 -13.21 14.33
N THR A 587 2.78 -12.75 15.19
CA THR A 587 2.45 -12.31 16.55
C THR A 587 1.58 -11.05 16.57
N LYS A 588 1.67 -10.21 15.53
CA LYS A 588 0.88 -8.98 15.42
C LYS A 588 -0.57 -9.25 15.01
N ILE A 589 -0.80 -10.20 14.09
CA ILE A 589 -2.11 -10.40 13.45
C ILE A 589 -2.92 -11.53 14.10
N ILE A 590 -2.26 -12.52 14.70
CA ILE A 590 -2.91 -13.67 15.31
C ILE A 590 -3.01 -13.45 16.83
N LYS A 591 -4.22 -13.15 17.31
CA LYS A 591 -4.49 -12.78 18.72
C LYS A 591 -5.53 -13.64 19.42
#